data_AF-A0A962U8R5-F1
#
_entry.id   AF-A0A962U8R5-F1
#
_cell.length_a   1.000
_cell.length_b   1.000
_cell.length_c   1.000
_cell.angle_alpha   90.00
_cell.angle_beta   90.00
_cell.angle_gamma   90.00
#
_symmetry.space_group_name_H-M   'P 1'
#
loop_
_entity.id
_entity.type
_entity.pdbx_description
1 polymer ?
#
loop_
_entity_poly.entity_id
_entity_poly.type
_entity_poly.pdbx_seq_one_letter_code
_entity_poly.pdbx_strand_id
1 'polypeptide(L)'
;MKRISASVSPEGKLEVLSQLEVRTLLDTSARGLYRLFRNCALAVLNSGSHTDDAREIFDTYRDFGVNLMQRNQGIKLRLENAPAAAFVDGRMIRGIREHLFAVLRDIIYTHNEIQGD
;
A
#
# COMPACT_ATOMS: atom_id res chain seq x y z
N MET A 1 17.13 -9.91 4.37
CA MET A 1 15.73 -9.83 4.87
C MET A 1 14.83 -10.74 4.04
N LYS A 2 13.87 -11.43 4.67
CA LYS A 2 12.94 -12.33 3.97
C LYS A 2 11.83 -11.51 3.30
N ARG A 3 11.50 -11.86 2.06
CA ARG A 3 10.47 -11.19 1.24
C ARG A 3 9.28 -12.12 1.00
N ILE A 4 8.10 -11.55 0.81
CA ILE A 4 6.86 -12.28 0.50
C ILE A 4 6.00 -11.49 -0.50
N SER A 5 5.31 -12.22 -1.38
CA SER A 5 4.29 -11.64 -2.26
C SER A 5 2.92 -12.11 -1.81
N ALA A 6 1.96 -11.20 -1.71
CA ALA A 6 0.64 -11.49 -1.14
C ALA A 6 -0.45 -10.62 -1.76
N SER A 7 -1.69 -11.10 -1.70
CA SER A 7 -2.88 -10.31 -2.00
C SER A 7 -3.64 -10.02 -0.71
N VAL A 8 -3.87 -8.73 -0.45
CA VAL A 8 -4.48 -8.25 0.77
C VAL A 8 -5.77 -7.54 0.42
N SER A 9 -6.83 -7.88 1.13
CA SER A 9 -8.13 -7.20 1.01
C SER A 9 -8.35 -6.34 2.26
N PRO A 10 -9.08 -5.23 2.17
CA PRO A 10 -9.39 -4.44 3.34
C PRO A 10 -10.26 -5.21 4.34
N GLU A 11 -10.21 -4.80 5.61
CA GLU A 11 -11.17 -5.24 6.62
C GLU A 11 -12.30 -4.20 6.71
N GLY A 12 -13.54 -4.64 6.47
CA GLY A 12 -14.71 -3.77 6.43
C GLY A 12 -15.02 -3.22 5.03
N LYS A 13 -16.05 -2.35 4.96
CA LYS A 13 -16.36 -1.63 3.73
C LYS A 13 -15.39 -0.46 3.61
N LEU A 14 -14.53 -0.45 2.58
CA LEU A 14 -14.04 0.84 2.10
C LEU A 14 -15.24 1.57 1.51
N GLU A 15 -15.92 2.39 2.31
CA GLU A 15 -17.15 3.06 1.88
C GLU A 15 -16.91 4.25 0.94
N VAL A 16 -15.67 4.66 0.69
CA VAL A 16 -15.43 5.98 0.09
C VAL A 16 -14.27 5.95 -0.91
N LEU A 17 -14.33 5.09 -1.93
CA LEU A 17 -13.49 5.24 -3.12
C LEU A 17 -14.24 4.72 -4.35
N SER A 18 -14.47 5.58 -5.35
CA SER A 18 -14.99 5.10 -6.63
C SER A 18 -13.92 4.30 -7.36
N GLN A 19 -14.33 3.25 -8.08
CA GLN A 19 -13.40 2.38 -8.82
C GLN A 19 -12.58 3.15 -9.88
N LEU A 20 -13.06 4.32 -10.30
CA LEU A 20 -12.43 5.17 -11.30
C LEU A 20 -11.27 5.98 -10.70
N GLU A 21 -11.49 6.64 -9.56
CA GLU A 21 -10.46 7.42 -8.85
C GLU A 21 -9.23 6.56 -8.58
N VAL A 22 -9.45 5.37 -8.03
CA VAL A 22 -8.36 4.46 -7.69
C VAL A 22 -7.52 4.05 -8.90
N ARG A 23 -8.14 3.94 -10.08
CA ARG A 23 -7.44 3.52 -11.31
C ARG A 23 -6.58 4.63 -11.89
N THR A 24 -7.05 5.87 -11.82
CA THR A 24 -6.34 7.06 -12.31
C THR A 24 -5.18 7.42 -11.38
N LEU A 25 -5.39 7.30 -10.07
CA LEU A 25 -4.43 7.71 -9.03
C LEU A 25 -3.15 6.85 -8.97
N LEU A 26 -3.26 5.56 -9.28
CA LEU A 26 -2.13 4.61 -9.24
C LEU A 26 -1.55 4.31 -10.62
N ASP A 27 -1.84 5.14 -11.62
CA ASP A 27 -1.13 5.10 -12.88
C ASP A 27 0.38 5.25 -12.62
N THR A 28 1.18 4.38 -13.23
CA THR A 28 2.64 4.32 -13.03
C THR A 28 3.37 5.41 -13.82
N SER A 29 2.61 6.32 -14.46
CA SER A 29 3.15 7.50 -15.13
C SER A 29 3.84 8.45 -14.14
N ALA A 30 4.78 9.27 -14.65
CA ALA A 30 5.64 10.14 -13.85
C ALA A 30 4.92 11.22 -13.01
N ARG A 31 3.59 11.35 -13.16
CA ARG A 31 2.73 12.27 -12.40
C ARG A 31 1.80 11.56 -11.38
N GLY A 32 1.81 10.23 -11.33
CA GLY A 32 0.90 9.44 -10.48
C GLY A 32 1.34 9.35 -9.02
N LEU A 33 0.40 9.04 -8.13
CA LEU A 33 0.66 8.88 -6.69
C LEU A 33 1.29 7.53 -6.34
N TYR A 34 1.61 6.71 -7.34
CA TYR A 34 2.21 5.40 -7.16
C TYR A 34 3.45 5.44 -6.25
N ARG A 35 4.41 6.34 -6.52
CA ARG A 35 5.65 6.41 -5.72
C ARG A 35 5.37 6.79 -4.27
N LEU A 36 4.45 7.73 -4.04
CA LEU A 36 4.07 8.14 -2.70
C LEU A 36 3.41 6.97 -1.95
N PHE A 37 2.40 6.35 -2.57
CA PHE A 37 1.71 5.21 -1.99
C PHE A 37 2.65 4.03 -1.75
N ARG A 38 3.52 3.70 -2.70
CA ARG A 38 4.55 2.67 -2.55
C ARG A 38 5.44 2.94 -1.34
N ASN A 39 5.92 4.16 -1.18
CA ASN A 39 6.83 4.48 -0.09
C ASN A 39 6.13 4.45 1.27
N CYS A 40 4.92 4.99 1.36
CA CYS A 40 4.11 4.93 2.59
C CYS A 40 3.73 3.48 2.94
N ALA A 41 3.34 2.67 1.94
CA ALA A 41 3.07 1.25 2.14
C ALA A 41 4.30 0.50 2.67
N LEU A 42 5.49 0.75 2.09
CA LEU A 42 6.72 0.11 2.56
C LEU A 42 7.07 0.51 3.99
N ALA A 43 6.85 1.77 4.36
CA ALA A 43 7.04 2.25 5.73
C ALA A 43 6.09 1.53 6.71
N VAL A 44 4.81 1.42 6.37
CA VAL A 44 3.81 0.69 7.16
C VAL A 44 4.19 -0.79 7.31
N LEU A 45 4.63 -1.45 6.25
CA LEU A 45 5.04 -2.86 6.30
C LEU A 45 6.30 -3.10 7.14
N ASN A 46 7.11 -2.06 7.37
CA ASN A 46 8.27 -2.10 8.27
C ASN A 46 7.98 -1.48 9.65
N SER A 47 6.73 -1.15 9.99
CA SER A 47 6.37 -0.72 11.34
C SER A 47 6.68 -1.84 12.33
N GLY A 48 7.66 -1.60 13.23
CA GLY A 48 8.19 -2.62 14.13
C GLY A 48 9.54 -3.24 13.70
N SER A 49 10.15 -2.74 12.62
CA SER A 49 11.56 -3.01 12.32
C SER A 49 12.47 -2.45 13.42
N HIS A 50 13.56 -3.16 13.71
CA HIS A 50 14.61 -2.68 14.62
C HIS A 50 15.59 -1.72 13.94
N THR A 51 15.49 -1.54 12.61
CA THR A 51 16.29 -0.60 11.84
C THR A 51 15.74 0.82 11.98
N ASP A 52 16.58 1.75 12.42
CA ASP A 52 16.27 3.18 12.56
C ASP A 52 16.58 4.00 11.30
N ASP A 53 17.39 3.47 10.36
CA ASP A 53 17.67 4.12 9.08
C ASP A 53 16.61 3.79 8.01
N ALA A 54 15.77 4.76 7.71
CA ALA A 54 14.81 4.66 6.62
C ALA A 54 15.46 4.38 5.26
N ARG A 55 16.66 4.92 4.99
CA ARG A 55 17.36 4.72 3.71
C ARG A 55 17.73 3.26 3.51
N GLU A 56 18.22 2.60 4.55
CA GLU A 56 18.55 1.18 4.51
C GLU A 56 17.32 0.33 4.19
N ILE A 57 16.15 0.68 4.76
CA ILE A 57 14.89 0.01 4.46
C ILE A 57 14.52 0.19 2.97
N PHE A 58 14.57 1.41 2.46
CA PHE A 58 14.26 1.69 1.05
C PHE A 58 15.24 0.99 0.09
N ASP A 59 16.52 0.92 0.44
CA ASP A 59 17.56 0.25 -0.35
C ASP A 59 17.44 -1.27 -0.32
N THR A 60 17.07 -1.83 0.83
CA THR A 60 16.84 -3.27 1.01
C THR A 60 15.62 -3.73 0.21
N TYR A 61 14.57 -2.92 0.15
CA TYR A 61 13.32 -3.22 -0.53
C TYR A 61 13.11 -2.35 -1.78
N ARG A 62 14.18 -2.10 -2.56
CA ARG A 62 14.08 -1.38 -3.85
C ARG A 62 13.17 -2.09 -4.85
N ASP A 63 13.10 -3.41 -4.75
CA ASP A 63 12.28 -4.30 -5.56
C ASP A 63 10.84 -4.46 -5.04
N PHE A 64 10.47 -3.78 -3.95
CA PHE A 64 9.09 -3.76 -3.45
C PHE A 64 8.15 -3.10 -4.45
N GLY A 65 7.04 -3.78 -4.74
CA GLY A 65 5.95 -3.29 -5.57
C GLY A 65 4.61 -3.40 -4.85
N VAL A 66 3.74 -2.44 -5.08
CA VAL A 66 2.34 -2.49 -4.64
C VAL A 66 1.43 -2.09 -5.79
N ASN A 67 0.49 -2.96 -6.14
CA ASN A 67 -0.43 -2.74 -7.25
C ASN A 67 -1.86 -2.94 -6.78
N LEU A 68 -2.78 -2.12 -7.29
CA LEU A 68 -4.18 -2.30 -6.98
C LEU A 68 -4.84 -3.23 -7.99
N MET A 69 -5.55 -4.23 -7.49
CA MET A 69 -6.30 -5.19 -8.26
C MET A 69 -7.79 -4.94 -8.07
N GLN A 70 -8.48 -4.63 -9.17
CA GLN A 70 -9.93 -4.55 -9.19
C GLN A 70 -10.55 -5.93 -9.35
N ARG A 71 -11.60 -6.20 -8.57
CA ARG A 71 -12.42 -7.41 -8.63
C ARG A 71 -13.89 -7.02 -8.48
N ASN A 72 -14.79 -7.90 -8.92
CA ASN A 72 -16.24 -7.68 -8.85
C ASN A 72 -16.76 -7.40 -7.42
N GLN A 73 -15.99 -7.77 -6.39
CA GLN A 73 -16.33 -7.60 -4.97
C GLN A 73 -15.52 -6.48 -4.26
N GLY A 74 -14.86 -5.59 -5.01
CA GLY A 74 -14.11 -4.45 -4.46
C GLY A 74 -12.63 -4.45 -4.80
N ILE A 75 -11.85 -3.68 -4.03
CA ILE A 75 -10.42 -3.48 -4.24
C ILE A 75 -9.57 -4.49 -3.46
N LYS A 76 -8.46 -4.93 -4.05
CA LYS A 76 -7.39 -5.67 -3.37
C LYS A 76 -6.04 -5.03 -3.67
N LEU A 77 -5.11 -5.12 -2.74
CA LEU A 77 -3.72 -4.77 -2.95
C LEU A 77 -2.91 -6.03 -3.23
N ARG A 78 -2.15 -6.03 -4.32
CA ARG A 78 -1.11 -7.00 -4.61
C ARG A 78 0.23 -6.43 -4.17
N LEU A 79 0.85 -7.09 -3.22
CA LEU A 79 2.18 -6.78 -2.72
C LEU A 79 3.18 -7.74 -3.34
N GLU A 80 4.28 -7.19 -3.83
CA GLU A 80 5.39 -7.91 -4.44
C GLU A 80 6.64 -7.59 -3.64
N ASN A 81 7.40 -8.61 -3.25
CA ASN A 81 8.65 -8.44 -2.51
C ASN A 81 8.50 -7.66 -1.18
N ALA A 82 7.36 -7.79 -0.51
CA ALA A 82 7.08 -7.13 0.76
C ALA A 82 7.92 -7.70 1.92
N PRO A 83 8.20 -6.90 2.97
CA PRO A 83 8.80 -7.38 4.20
C PRO A 83 8.01 -8.54 4.80
N ALA A 84 8.64 -9.71 4.94
CA ALA A 84 7.96 -10.89 5.51
C ALA A 84 7.57 -10.70 6.99
N ALA A 85 8.23 -9.79 7.70
CA ALA A 85 7.92 -9.44 9.09
C ALA A 85 6.50 -8.88 9.28
N ALA A 86 5.89 -8.34 8.21
CA ALA A 86 4.50 -7.87 8.24
C ALA A 86 3.45 -9.02 8.27
N PHE A 87 3.90 -10.28 8.24
CA PHE A 87 3.06 -11.46 8.12
C PHE A 87 3.37 -12.47 9.22
N VAL A 88 2.33 -13.13 9.74
CA VAL A 88 2.41 -14.28 10.64
C VAL A 88 1.66 -15.43 9.98
N ASP A 89 2.32 -16.57 9.78
CA ASP A 89 1.77 -17.75 9.09
C ASP A 89 1.13 -17.42 7.73
N GLY A 90 1.77 -16.53 6.97
CA GLY A 90 1.32 -16.08 5.65
C GLY A 90 0.12 -15.12 5.68
N ARG A 91 -0.38 -14.74 6.86
CA ARG A 91 -1.44 -13.74 7.03
C ARG A 91 -0.85 -12.42 7.48
N MET A 92 -1.22 -11.35 6.80
CA MET A 92 -0.79 -10.01 7.19
C MET A 92 -1.35 -9.64 8.57
N ILE A 93 -0.49 -9.08 9.44
CA ILE A 93 -0.87 -8.56 10.75
C ILE A 93 -2.00 -7.54 10.59
N ARG A 94 -3.04 -7.66 11.42
CA ARG A 94 -4.26 -6.87 11.30
C ARG A 94 -4.01 -5.35 11.34
N GLY A 95 -3.26 -4.85 12.31
CA GLY A 95 -2.96 -3.41 12.41
C GLY A 95 -2.18 -2.86 11.21
N ILE A 96 -1.22 -3.64 10.67
CA ILE A 96 -0.49 -3.28 9.45
C ILE A 96 -1.46 -3.19 8.26
N ARG A 97 -2.39 -4.14 8.15
CA ARG A 97 -3.42 -4.12 7.11
C ARG A 97 -4.31 -2.89 7.23
N GLU A 98 -4.80 -2.58 8.42
CA GLU A 98 -5.64 -1.41 8.69
C GLU A 98 -4.92 -0.11 8.30
N HIS A 99 -3.65 0.05 8.71
CA HIS A 99 -2.83 1.21 8.33
C HIS A 99 -2.54 1.28 6.83
N LEU A 100 -2.31 0.14 6.17
CA LEU A 100 -2.05 0.10 4.73
C LEU A 100 -3.24 0.67 3.93
N PHE A 101 -4.46 0.32 4.32
CA PHE A 101 -5.67 0.84 3.67
C PHE A 101 -6.05 2.26 4.14
N ALA A 102 -5.70 2.66 5.36
CA ALA A 102 -5.82 4.05 5.80
C ALA A 102 -4.94 4.97 4.95
N VAL A 103 -3.66 4.61 4.75
CA VAL A 103 -2.74 5.34 3.87
C VAL A 103 -3.30 5.49 2.46
N LEU A 104 -3.86 4.42 1.89
CA LEU A 104 -4.47 4.48 0.56
C LEU A 104 -5.63 5.49 0.51
N ARG A 105 -6.54 5.43 1.47
CA ARG A 105 -7.68 6.35 1.57
C ARG A 105 -7.22 7.79 1.71
N ASP A 106 -6.27 8.05 2.60
CA ASP A 106 -5.83 9.40 2.93
C ASP A 106 -5.10 10.05 1.75
N ILE A 107 -4.24 9.29 1.04
CA ILE A 107 -3.56 9.76 -0.17
C ILE A 107 -4.58 10.16 -1.26
N ILE A 108 -5.62 9.33 -1.45
CA ILE A 108 -6.64 9.60 -2.47
C ILE A 108 -7.49 10.81 -2.07
N TYR A 109 -7.96 10.85 -0.83
CA TYR A 109 -8.74 11.97 -0.31
C TYR A 109 -7.98 13.29 -0.43
N THR A 110 -6.72 13.33 0.03
CA THR A 110 -5.87 14.52 -0.07
C THR A 110 -5.64 14.95 -1.51
N HIS A 111 -5.46 14.02 -2.45
CA HIS A 111 -5.31 14.37 -3.85
C HIS A 111 -6.57 15.01 -4.44
N ASN A 112 -7.74 14.42 -4.16
CA ASN A 112 -9.01 14.93 -4.66
C ASN A 112 -9.35 16.31 -4.08
N GLU A 113 -9.18 16.50 -2.76
CA GLU A 113 -9.50 17.78 -2.10
C GLU A 113 -8.55 18.92 -2.51
N ILE A 114 -7.27 18.60 -2.80
CA ILE A 114 -6.28 19.62 -3.19
C ILE A 114 -6.34 19.92 -4.69
N GLN A 115 -6.63 18.92 -5.54
CA GLN A 115 -6.71 19.16 -6.98
C GLN A 115 -7.99 19.86 -7.42
N GLY A 116 -9.06 19.84 -6.60
CA GLY A 116 -10.27 20.62 -6.80
C GLY A 116 -11.03 20.25 -8.08
N ASP A 117 -12.21 19.68 -7.93
CA ASP A 117 -13.27 19.95 -8.91
C ASP A 117 -13.70 21.42 -8.82
#